data_AF-A0A816J259-F1
#
_entry.id   AF-A0A816J259-F1
#
_cell.length_a   1.000
_cell.length_b   1.000
_cell.length_c   1.000
_cell.angle_alpha   90.00
_cell.angle_beta   90.00
_cell.angle_gamma   90.00
#
_symmetry.space_group_name_H-M   'P 1'
#
loop_
_entity.id
_entity.type
_entity.pdbx_description
1 polymer ?
#
loop_
_entity_poly.entity_id
_entity_poly.type
_entity_poly.pdbx_seq_one_letter_code
_entity_poly.pdbx_strand_id
1 'polypeptide(L)' 'FDIGEGGPARFYVGHSIYKGKAAVTVEPRAPEFVSLDSGAFKLSKDGSLLLQFAPAAGVRQYDWSKKQVWFHPFNFR' A
#
# COMPACT_ATOMS: atom_id res chain seq x y z
N PHE A 1 11.76 5.09 -12.82
CA PHE A 1 11.41 6.21 -11.95
C PHE A 1 10.80 7.27 -12.85
N ASP A 2 9.47 7.26 -12.99
CA ASP A 2 8.79 8.34 -13.72
C ASP A 2 8.79 9.59 -12.85
N ILE A 3 9.56 10.60 -13.26
CA ILE A 3 9.46 11.96 -12.75
C ILE A 3 8.31 12.61 -13.53
N GLY A 4 7.08 12.34 -13.09
CA GLY A 4 5.92 13.07 -13.58
C GLY A 4 5.87 14.45 -12.93
N GLU A 5 5.91 15.49 -13.76
CA GLU A 5 5.85 16.93 -13.47
C GLU A 5 5.30 17.34 -12.09
N GLY A 6 6.12 18.08 -11.32
CA GLY A 6 5.71 19.10 -10.33
C GLY A 6 4.94 18.66 -9.08
N GLY A 7 4.54 17.40 -8.97
CA GLY A 7 3.79 16.90 -7.81
C GLY A 7 4.63 16.80 -6.53
N PRO A 8 4.00 16.79 -5.34
CA PRO A 8 4.70 16.52 -4.09
C PRO A 8 5.42 15.16 -4.14
N ALA A 9 6.53 15.05 -3.42
CA ALA A 9 7.32 13.83 -3.36
C ALA A 9 6.46 12.61 -2.93
N ARG A 10 6.65 11.49 -3.63
CA ARG A 10 5.99 10.21 -3.31
C ARG A 10 6.90 9.38 -2.42
N PHE A 11 6.39 8.97 -1.27
CA PHE A 11 7.12 8.12 -0.32
C PHE A 11 6.57 6.70 -0.33
N TYR A 12 7.47 5.72 -0.39
CA TYR A 12 7.14 4.29 -0.30
C TYR A 12 7.76 3.74 0.98
N VAL A 13 6.92 3.40 1.95
CA VAL A 13 7.32 3.08 3.33
C VAL A 13 6.74 1.74 3.79
N GLY A 14 6.72 0.75 2.90
CA GLY A 14 6.23 -0.59 3.20
C GLY A 14 7.02 -1.25 4.33
N HIS A 15 6.34 -1.75 5.36
CA HIS A 15 6.95 -2.51 6.45
C HIS A 15 6.84 -4.00 6.16
N SER A 16 7.97 -4.72 6.18
CA SER A 16 8.02 -6.14 5.81
C SER A 16 8.37 -7.04 6.98
N ILE A 17 7.66 -8.17 7.08
CA ILE A 17 7.93 -9.26 8.01
C ILE A 17 8.30 -10.50 7.19
N TYR A 18 9.47 -11.06 7.48
CA TYR A 18 10.02 -12.22 6.78
C TYR A 18 10.02 -13.45 7.68
N LYS A 19 9.42 -14.55 7.21
CA LYS A 19 9.39 -15.86 7.90
C LYS A 19 9.77 -16.98 6.94
N GLY A 20 9.98 -18.19 7.47
CA GLY A 20 10.56 -19.29 6.70
C GLY A 20 9.76 -19.74 5.47
N LYS A 21 8.43 -19.54 5.47
CA LYS A 21 7.54 -19.98 4.38
C LYS A 21 6.89 -18.86 3.58
N ALA A 22 6.94 -17.62 4.09
CA ALA A 22 6.30 -16.48 3.45
C ALA A 22 6.90 -15.16 3.96
N ALA A 23 6.71 -14.12 3.17
CA ALA A 23 6.90 -12.73 3.57
C ALA A 23 5.56 -12.00 3.47
N VAL A 24 5.37 -11.01 4.33
CA VAL A 24 4.29 -10.03 4.19
C VAL A 24 4.88 -8.62 4.18
N THR A 25 4.41 -7.79 3.27
CA THR A 25 4.67 -6.34 3.27
C THR A 25 3.36 -5.60 3.50
N VAL A 26 3.37 -4.67 4.45
CA VAL A 26 2.22 -3.81 4.80
C VAL A 26 2.52 -2.40 4.34
N GLU A 27 1.69 -1.84 3.46
CA GLU A 27 1.83 -0.49 2.93
C GLU A 27 0.59 0.35 3.25
N PRO A 28 0.75 1.55 3.84
CA PRO A 28 -0.37 2.47 3.99
C PRO A 28 -0.79 3.04 2.64
N ARG A 29 -2.10 3.14 2.43
CA ARG A 29 -2.73 3.82 1.29
C ARG A 29 -3.53 5.00 1.82
N ALA A 30 -3.14 6.19 1.39
CA ALA A 30 -3.76 7.44 1.79
C ALA A 30 -5.24 7.49 1.34
N PRO A 31 -6.11 8.18 2.09
CA PRO A 31 -7.46 8.50 1.62
C PRO A 31 -7.44 9.36 0.36
N GLU A 32 -8.53 9.33 -0.40
CA GLU A 32 -8.73 10.17 -1.58
C GLU A 32 -9.73 11.29 -1.26
N PHE A 33 -9.52 12.45 -1.90
CA PHE A 33 -10.34 13.64 -1.71
C PHE A 33 -10.80 14.19 -3.06
N VAL A 34 -11.99 14.78 -3.08
CA VAL A 34 -12.50 15.57 -4.21
C VAL A 34 -12.56 17.05 -3.82
N SER A 35 -12.19 17.93 -4.74
CA SER A 35 -12.35 19.38 -4.59
C SER A 35 -13.80 19.78 -4.80
N LEU A 36 -14.30 20.69 -3.96
CA LEU A 36 -15.62 21.31 -4.10
C LEU A 36 -15.49 22.73 -4.67
N ASP A 37 -16.55 23.24 -5.28
CA ASP A 37 -16.58 24.60 -5.86
C ASP A 37 -16.32 25.71 -4.82
N SER A 38 -16.58 25.43 -3.53
CA SER A 38 -16.27 26.32 -2.42
C SER A 38 -14.77 26.43 -2.10
N GLY A 39 -13.92 25.64 -2.76
CA GLY A 39 -12.49 25.50 -2.45
C GLY A 39 -12.18 24.52 -1.33
N ALA A 40 -13.20 23.93 -0.67
CA ALA A 40 -13.00 22.88 0.31
C ALA A 40 -12.72 21.51 -0.34
N PHE A 41 -12.12 20.60 0.43
CA PHE A 41 -11.95 19.20 0.04
C PHE A 41 -12.89 18.30 0.84
N LYS A 42 -13.49 17.32 0.16
CA LYS A 42 -14.33 16.29 0.79
C LYS A 42 -13.69 14.92 0.62
N LEU A 43 -13.65 14.14 1.69
CA LEU A 43 -13.24 12.73 1.65
C LEU A 43 -14.15 11.96 0.69
N SER A 44 -13.57 11.33 -0.34
CA SER A 44 -14.29 10.49 -1.30
C SER A 44 -14.06 9.01 -1.06
N LYS A 45 -12.92 8.64 -0.47
CA LYS A 45 -12.56 7.25 -0.17
C LYS A 45 -11.65 7.17 1.05
N ASP A 46 -11.98 6.27 1.96
CA ASP A 46 -11.18 5.98 3.14
C ASP A 46 -9.80 5.42 2.75
N GLY A 47 -8.81 5.70 3.59
CA GLY A 47 -7.51 5.03 3.50
C GLY A 47 -7.62 3.53 3.79
N SER A 48 -6.57 2.79 3.45
CA SER A 48 -6.47 1.36 3.76
C SER A 48 -5.02 0.94 4.00
N LEU A 49 -4.83 -0.26 4.54
CA LEU A 49 -3.56 -0.96 4.49
C LEU A 49 -3.58 -1.97 3.35
N LEU A 50 -2.59 -1.89 2.46
CA LEU A 50 -2.32 -2.93 1.49
C LEU A 50 -1.40 -3.98 2.11
N LEU A 51 -1.89 -5.20 2.26
CA LEU A 51 -1.11 -6.36 2.66
C LEU A 51 -0.75 -7.16 1.41
N GLN A 52 0.53 -7.44 1.24
CA GLN A 52 1.06 -8.25 0.12
C GLN A 52 1.79 -9.46 0.69
N PHE A 53 1.29 -10.66 0.40
CA PHE A 53 1.86 -11.92 0.84
C PHE A 53 2.59 -12.60 -0.30
N ALA A 54 3.85 -13.00 -0.10
CA ALA A 54 4.62 -13.76 -1.09
C ALA A 54 5.12 -15.09 -0.48
N PRO A 55 4.99 -16.23 -1.18
CA PRO A 55 5.51 -17.50 -0.72
C PRO A 55 7.04 -17.53 -0.80
N ALA A 56 7.67 -18.33 0.07
CA ALA A 56 9.11 -18.57 -0.01
C ALA A 56 9.48 -19.29 -1.31
N ALA A 57 10.58 -18.85 -1.93
CA ALA A 57 11.18 -19.44 -3.13
C ALA A 57 12.59 -20.01 -2.86
N GLY A 58 13.10 -19.82 -1.64
CA GLY A 58 14.43 -20.24 -1.20
C GLY A 58 14.78 -19.60 0.14
N VAL A 59 15.99 -19.83 0.63
CA VAL A 59 16.48 -19.21 1.87
C VAL A 59 16.52 -17.69 1.69
N ARG A 60 15.67 -16.98 2.45
CA ARG A 60 15.49 -15.51 2.39
C ARG A 60 15.08 -14.97 1.00
N GLN A 61 14.50 -15.83 0.16
CA GLN A 61 13.95 -15.44 -1.14
C GLN A 61 12.45 -15.70 -1.16
N TYR A 62 11.71 -14.78 -1.75
CA TYR A 62 10.24 -14.81 -1.81
C TYR A 62 9.77 -14.47 -3.23
N ASP A 63 8.86 -15.26 -3.77
CA ASP A 63 8.35 -15.10 -5.13
C ASP A 63 7.21 -14.06 -5.16
N TRP A 64 7.59 -12.80 -5.33
CA TRP A 64 6.64 -11.68 -5.44
C TRP A 64 5.80 -11.70 -6.73
N SER A 65 6.15 -12.51 -7.73
CA SER A 65 5.31 -12.69 -8.92
C SER A 65 4.04 -13.50 -8.61
N LYS A 66 4.08 -14.33 -7.56
CA LYS A 66 2.94 -15.12 -7.06
C LYS A 66 2.27 -14.49 -5.84
N LYS A 67 2.46 -13.19 -5.62
CA LYS A 67 1.91 -12.52 -4.44
C LYS A 67 0.38 -12.53 -4.46
N GLN A 68 -0.20 -12.67 -3.27
CA GLN A 68 -1.61 -12.38 -3.03
C GLN A 68 -1.73 -11.03 -2.32
N VAL A 69 -2.74 -10.24 -2.68
CA VAL A 69 -2.93 -8.88 -2.16
C VAL A 69 -4.28 -8.74 -1.49
N TRP A 70 -4.32 -7.98 -0.40
CA TRP A 70 -5.55 -7.66 0.30
C TRP A 70 -5.53 -6.22 0.83
N PHE A 71 -6.65 -5.52 0.70
CA PHE A 71 -6.83 -4.20 1.27
C PHE A 71 -7.61 -4.31 2.58
N HIS A 72 -6.97 -3.96 3.69
CA HIS A 72 -7.63 -3.86 4.99
C HIS A 72 -8.12 -2.43 5.21
N PRO A 73 -9.42 -2.19 5.43
CA PRO A 73 -9.90 -0.88 5.82
C PRO A 73 -9.36 -0.52 7.21
N PHE A 74 -9.10 0.78 7.46
CA PHE A 74 -8.66 1.24 8.79
C PHE A 74 -9.76 1.19 9.87
N ASN A 75 -11.02 0.99 9.47
CA ASN A 75 -12.11 0.79 10.42
C ASN A 75 -12.03 -0.64 11.00
N PHE A 76 -11.36 -0.77 12.14
CA PHE A 76 -11.43 -1.95 13.00
C PHE A 76 -12.82 -1.96 13.65
N ARG A 77 -13.80 -2.55 12.96
CA ARG A 77 -15.08 -2.96 13.57
C ARG A 77 -15.02 -4.43 13.92
#